data_AF-A0A1Y1S9F9-F1
#
_entry.id   AF-A0A1Y1S9F9-F1
#
_cell.length_a   1.000
_cell.length_b   1.000
_cell.length_c   1.000
_cell.angle_alpha   90.00
_cell.angle_beta   90.00
_cell.angle_gamma   90.00
#
_symmetry.space_group_name_H-M   'P 1'
#
loop_
_entity.id
_entity.type
_entity.pdbx_description
1 polymer ?
#
loop_
_entity_poly.entity_id
_entity_poly.type
_entity_poly.pdbx_seq_one_letter_code
_entity_poly.pdbx_strand_id
1 'polypeptide(L)'
;MVNVPKEKKHYCRTCNTHTSNKISLYKKSRDNPQREGNRRYRLKQKGFGGQTKPILRRKAKNTKKPVLKLKCTKCQHVQMKPLHRAKQTIISNEKKVKGAALTF
;
A
#
# COMPACT_ATOMS: atom_id res chain seq x y z
N MET A 1 13.27 10.31 -2.90
CA MET A 1 12.54 9.39 -3.79
C MET A 1 13.07 7.98 -3.55
N VAL A 2 12.21 6.98 -3.40
CA VAL A 2 12.62 5.58 -3.19
C VAL A 2 12.30 4.80 -4.45
N ASN A 3 13.29 4.08 -4.99
CA ASN A 3 13.10 3.18 -6.12
C ASN A 3 13.04 1.73 -5.62
N VAL A 4 12.04 0.97 -6.06
CA VAL A 4 11.82 -0.44 -5.72
C VAL A 4 11.81 -1.24 -7.02
N PRO A 5 12.52 -2.37 -7.11
CA PRO A 5 12.51 -3.19 -8.32
C PRO A 5 11.12 -3.76 -8.61
N LYS A 6 10.82 -4.02 -9.89
CA LYS A 6 9.54 -4.65 -10.30
C LYS A 6 9.43 -6.10 -9.84
N GLU A 7 10.56 -6.79 -9.69
CA GLU A 7 10.63 -8.18 -9.24
C GLU A 7 11.75 -8.36 -8.21
N LYS A 8 11.55 -9.25 -7.25
CA LYS A 8 12.55 -9.60 -6.22
C LYS A 8 12.42 -11.06 -5.84
N LYS A 9 13.54 -11.74 -5.57
CA LYS A 9 13.52 -13.05 -4.89
C LYS A 9 13.16 -12.87 -3.42
N HIS A 10 12.08 -13.49 -2.98
CA HIS A 10 11.61 -13.44 -1.59
C HIS A 10 11.01 -14.79 -1.19
N TYR A 11 11.13 -15.13 0.09
CA TYR A 11 10.57 -16.35 0.66
C TYR A 11 9.04 -16.40 0.48
N CYS A 12 8.54 -17.46 -0.14
CA CYS A 12 7.11 -17.70 -0.24
C CYS A 12 6.67 -18.70 0.85
N ARG A 13 5.69 -18.31 1.67
CA ARG A 13 5.19 -19.14 2.78
C ARG A 13 4.41 -20.37 2.34
N THR A 14 3.85 -20.37 1.13
CA THR A 14 3.09 -21.50 0.59
C THR A 14 3.97 -22.45 -0.19
N CYS A 15 4.99 -21.95 -0.92
CA CYS A 15 5.96 -22.79 -1.62
C CYS A 15 7.15 -23.22 -0.75
N ASN A 16 7.24 -22.73 0.49
CA ASN A 16 8.35 -22.94 1.44
C ASN A 16 9.75 -22.73 0.85
N THR A 17 9.86 -21.87 -0.16
CA THR A 17 11.11 -21.65 -0.92
C THR A 17 11.21 -20.19 -1.35
N HIS A 18 12.42 -19.74 -1.67
CA HIS A 18 12.64 -18.41 -2.25
C HIS A 18 12.27 -18.40 -3.73
N THR A 19 11.21 -17.67 -4.06
CA THR A 19 10.69 -17.54 -5.43
C THR A 19 10.84 -16.12 -5.95
N SER A 20 10.78 -15.94 -7.27
CA SER A 20 10.59 -14.61 -7.86
C SER A 20 9.20 -14.09 -7.53
N ASN A 21 9.13 -12.88 -6.98
CA ASN A 21 7.87 -12.24 -6.62
C ASN A 21 7.73 -10.95 -7.42
N LYS A 22 6.57 -10.78 -8.07
CA LYS A 22 6.18 -9.54 -8.74
C LYS A 22 5.73 -8.52 -7.69
N ILE A 23 6.30 -7.32 -7.76
CA ILE A 23 6.06 -6.24 -6.79
C ILE A 23 5.08 -5.23 -7.38
N SER A 24 4.06 -4.89 -6.61
CA SER A 24 3.15 -3.77 -6.89
C SER A 24 2.86 -2.98 -5.62
N LEU A 25 2.35 -1.75 -5.77
CA LEU A 25 1.89 -0.96 -4.63
C LEU A 25 0.49 -1.41 -4.19
N TYR A 26 0.30 -1.53 -2.88
CA TYR A 26 -1.02 -1.71 -2.31
C TYR A 26 -1.87 -0.44 -2.50
N LYS A 27 -3.10 -0.66 -2.96
CA LYS A 27 -4.17 0.33 -2.97
C LYS A 27 -5.30 -0.18 -2.07
N LYS A 28 -5.82 0.70 -1.21
CA LYS A 28 -7.00 0.41 -0.39
C LYS A 28 -8.21 0.20 -1.31
N SER A 29 -8.98 -0.84 -1.06
CA SER A 29 -10.25 -1.08 -1.76
C SER A 29 -11.35 -0.11 -1.31
N ARG A 30 -12.44 -0.07 -2.09
CA ARG A 30 -13.67 0.63 -1.72
C ARG A 30 -14.25 0.03 -0.43
N ASP A 31 -14.82 0.88 0.41
CA ASP A 31 -15.48 0.44 1.63
C ASP A 31 -16.83 -0.23 1.35
N ASN A 32 -17.18 -1.25 2.13
CA ASN A 32 -18.42 -2.01 1.96
C ASN A 32 -19.50 -1.48 2.93
N PRO A 33 -20.64 -0.95 2.43
CA PRO A 33 -21.69 -0.35 3.27
C PRO A 33 -22.44 -1.36 4.14
N GLN A 34 -22.41 -2.65 3.80
CA GLN A 34 -23.09 -3.71 4.54
C GLN A 34 -22.31 -4.19 5.77
N ARG A 35 -21.05 -3.73 5.93
CA ARG A 35 -20.26 -4.03 7.14
C ARG A 35 -20.95 -3.47 8.37
N GLU A 36 -20.90 -4.22 9.46
CA GLU A 36 -21.63 -3.92 10.69
C GLU A 36 -21.41 -2.49 11.20
N GLY A 37 -20.16 -2.02 11.22
CA GLY A 37 -19.83 -0.65 11.63
C GLY A 37 -20.49 0.42 10.76
N ASN A 38 -20.57 0.19 9.45
CA ASN A 38 -21.23 1.09 8.52
C ASN A 38 -22.76 1.05 8.67
N ARG A 39 -23.35 -0.14 8.87
CA ARG A 39 -24.79 -0.25 9.19
C ARG A 39 -25.14 0.49 10.47
N ARG A 40 -24.35 0.29 11.53
CA ARG A 40 -24.54 0.91 12.84
C ARG A 40 -24.39 2.43 12.76
N TYR A 41 -23.35 2.92 12.06
CA TYR A 41 -23.15 4.35 11.86
C TYR A 41 -24.31 4.98 11.07
N ARG A 42 -24.77 4.34 10.00
CA ARG A 42 -25.91 4.80 9.21
C ARG A 42 -27.21 4.88 10.03
N LEU A 43 -27.46 3.88 10.88
CA LEU A 43 -28.62 3.91 11.78
C LEU A 43 -28.50 5.04 12.81
N LYS A 44 -27.33 5.20 13.42
CA LYS A 44 -27.07 6.28 14.39
C LYS A 44 -27.23 7.68 13.76
N GLN A 45 -26.85 7.81 12.49
CA GLN A 45 -26.87 9.07 11.76
C GLN A 45 -28.26 9.43 11.19
N LYS A 46 -29.24 8.53 11.27
CA LYS A 46 -30.60 8.75 10.75
C LYS A 46 -31.40 9.65 11.71
N GLY A 47 -32.23 10.53 11.16
CA GLY A 47 -33.08 11.45 11.93
C GLY A 47 -32.41 12.81 12.14
N PHE A 48 -32.88 13.55 13.15
CA PHE A 48 -32.38 14.87 13.50
C PHE A 48 -31.21 14.79 14.51
N GLY A 49 -30.45 15.87 14.68
CA GLY A 49 -29.34 15.94 15.66
C GLY A 49 -27.94 16.05 15.06
N GLY A 50 -27.81 16.22 13.75
CA GLY A 50 -26.53 16.54 13.10
C GLY A 50 -25.53 15.38 13.09
N GLN A 51 -24.23 15.70 13.15
CA GLN A 51 -23.15 14.72 13.00
C GLN A 51 -22.87 13.95 14.30
N THR A 52 -23.05 12.63 14.30
CA THR A 52 -23.03 11.81 15.54
C THR A 52 -21.68 11.19 15.91
N LYS A 53 -20.67 11.30 15.03
CA LYS A 53 -19.30 10.80 15.25
C LYS A 53 -18.25 11.86 14.90
N PRO A 54 -17.13 11.92 15.65
CA PRO A 54 -16.11 12.93 15.45
C PRO A 54 -15.42 12.79 14.08
N ILE A 55 -15.11 13.92 13.45
CA ILE A 55 -14.36 14.01 12.21
C ILE A 55 -12.97 14.57 12.53
N LEU A 56 -11.91 13.85 12.17
CA LEU A 56 -10.55 14.32 12.35
C LEU A 56 -10.25 15.50 11.40
N ARG A 57 -10.18 16.72 11.95
CA ARG A 57 -9.92 17.95 11.19
C ARG A 57 -8.44 18.28 11.01
N ARG A 58 -7.62 18.15 12.06
CA ARG A 58 -6.20 18.51 12.05
C ARG A 58 -5.31 17.28 11.83
N LYS A 59 -4.66 17.18 10.67
CA LYS A 59 -3.76 16.07 10.32
C LYS A 59 -2.30 16.54 10.33
N ALA A 60 -1.45 15.89 11.11
CA ALA A 60 -0.03 16.24 11.22
C ALA A 60 0.89 15.52 10.21
N LYS A 61 0.47 14.36 9.67
CA LYS A 61 1.34 13.53 8.83
C LYS A 61 1.12 13.84 7.35
N ASN A 62 2.19 14.24 6.66
CA ASN A 62 2.17 14.62 5.24
C ASN A 62 2.44 13.45 4.28
N THR A 63 2.94 12.33 4.79
CA THR A 63 3.25 11.12 4.01
C THR A 63 2.54 9.89 4.58
N LYS A 64 2.58 8.77 3.88
CA LYS A 64 2.08 7.46 4.34
C LYS A 64 3.22 6.44 4.31
N LYS A 65 3.05 5.31 5.00
CA LYS A 65 3.90 4.14 4.80
C LYS A 65 3.39 3.39 3.56
N PRO A 66 4.15 3.33 2.46
CA PRO A 66 3.77 2.55 1.31
C PRO A 66 3.88 1.06 1.65
N VAL A 67 2.94 0.27 1.17
CA VAL A 67 2.94 -1.19 1.37
C VAL A 67 3.11 -1.85 0.02
N LEU A 68 4.10 -2.73 -0.07
CA LEU A 68 4.36 -3.55 -1.23
C LEU A 68 3.50 -4.81 -1.18
N LYS A 69 2.87 -5.13 -2.31
CA LYS A 69 2.25 -6.43 -2.60
C LYS A 69 3.29 -7.28 -3.34
N LEU A 70 3.77 -8.33 -2.68
CA LEU A 70 4.66 -9.34 -3.26
C LEU A 70 3.81 -10.52 -3.73
N LYS A 71 3.55 -10.63 -5.03
CA LYS A 71 2.83 -11.76 -5.62
C LYS A 71 3.83 -12.82 -6.08
N CYS A 72 3.76 -14.03 -5.51
CA CYS A 72 4.57 -15.16 -5.96
C CYS A 72 4.22 -15.54 -7.40
N THR A 73 5.23 -15.77 -8.24
CA THR A 73 5.01 -16.21 -9.63
C THR A 73 4.50 -17.65 -9.73
N LYS A 74 4.88 -18.53 -8.80
CA LYS A 74 4.50 -19.96 -8.81
C LYS A 74 3.07 -20.20 -8.28
N CYS A 75 2.81 -19.84 -7.03
CA CYS A 75 1.55 -20.15 -6.34
C CYS A 75 0.57 -18.97 -6.25
N GLN A 76 0.94 -17.80 -6.79
CA GLN A 76 0.14 -16.57 -6.77
C GLN A 76 -0.19 -15.99 -5.38
N HIS A 77 0.31 -16.61 -4.29
CA HIS A 77 0.15 -16.09 -2.95
C HIS A 77 0.73 -14.68 -2.82
N VAL A 78 -0.01 -13.79 -2.15
CA VAL A 78 0.36 -12.39 -1.99
C VAL A 78 0.77 -12.11 -0.55
N GLN A 79 1.95 -11.53 -0.39
CA GLN A 79 2.45 -11.07 0.90
C GLN A 79 2.56 -9.55 0.94
N MET A 80 2.21 -8.96 2.08
CA MET A 80 2.18 -7.53 2.28
C MET A 80 3.40 -7.11 3.09
N LYS A 81 4.22 -6.20 2.56
CA LYS A 81 5.42 -5.69 3.25
C LYS A 81 5.37 -4.16 3.35
N PRO A 82 5.20 -3.58 4.55
CA PRO A 82 5.26 -2.14 4.73
C PRO A 82 6.70 -1.63 4.62
N LEU A 83 6.86 -0.46 4.00
CA LEU A 83 8.11 0.31 3.99
C LEU A 83 8.06 1.46 5.00
N HIS A 84 9.20 2.10 5.20
CA HIS A 84 9.27 3.41 5.88
C HIS A 84 8.54 4.50 5.06
N ARG A 85 8.23 5.61 5.71
CA ARG A 85 7.53 6.73 5.08
C ARG A 85 8.41 7.36 4.00
N ALA A 86 7.87 7.56 2.81
CA ALA A 86 8.53 8.24 1.71
C ALA A 86 7.56 9.24 1.06
N LYS A 87 8.08 10.32 0.50
CA LYS A 87 7.28 11.28 -0.28
C LYS A 87 6.82 10.66 -1.61
N GLN A 88 7.73 9.99 -2.31
CA GLN A 88 7.45 9.32 -3.58
C GLN A 88 8.17 7.97 -3.61
N THR A 89 7.42 6.94 -4.00
CA THR A 89 7.90 5.58 -4.25
C THR A 89 7.66 5.23 -5.71
N ILE A 90 8.72 4.93 -6.42
CA ILE A 90 8.69 4.49 -7.82
C ILE A 90 8.97 2.99 -7.84
N ILE A 91 8.26 2.26 -8.70
CA ILE A 91 8.59 0.88 -9.03
C ILE A 91 9.22 0.87 -10.42
N SER A 92 10.56 0.92 -10.49
CA SER A 92 11.30 0.82 -11.75
C SER A 92 12.54 -0.06 -11.60
N ASN A 93 13.06 -0.52 -12.73
CA ASN A 93 14.32 -1.28 -12.78
C ASN A 93 15.53 -0.38 -13.08
N GLU A 94 15.31 0.93 -13.22
CA GLU A 94 16.35 1.91 -13.51
C GLU A 94 17.29 2.04 -12.31
N LYS A 95 18.56 1.72 -12.52
CA LYS A 95 19.62 1.89 -11.53
C LYS A 95 20.36 3.18 -11.84
N LYS A 96 20.81 3.87 -10.79
CA LYS A 96 21.70 5.01 -10.95
C LYS A 96 23.03 4.54 -11.52
N VAL A 97 23.47 5.14 -12.63
CA VAL A 97 24.80 4.89 -13.22
C VAL A 97 25.82 5.77 -12.51
N LYS A 98 26.98 5.21 -12.16
CA LYS A 98 28.09 5.97 -11.55
C LYS A 98 28.86 6.69 -12.67
N GLY A 99 29.21 7.97 -12.46
CA GLY A 99 30.03 8.75 -13.40
C GLY A 99 29.30 9.31 -14.62
N ALA A 100 27.97 9.19 -14.69
CA ALA A 100 27.20 9.81 -15.76
C ALA A 100 27.12 11.33 -15.56
N ALA A 101 27.45 12.10 -16.60
CA ALA A 101 27.20 13.54 -16.63
C ALA A 101 25.70 13.80 -16.66
N LEU A 102 25.28 14.90 -16.03
CA LEU A 102 23.90 15.37 -16.13
C LEU A 102 23.66 15.84 -17.58
N THR A 103 22.64 15.28 -18.23
CA THR A 103 22.16 15.78 -19.52
C THR A 103 21.30 17.01 -19.25
N PHE A 104 21.73 18.17 -19.75
CA PHE A 104 20.99 19.42 -19.69
C PHE A 104 19.99 19.52 -20.84
#